data_AF-M2XZ58-F1
#
_entry.id   AF-M2XZ58-F1
#
_cell.length_a   1.000
_cell.length_b   1.000
_cell.length_c   1.000
_cell.angle_alpha   90.00
_cell.angle_beta   90.00
_cell.angle_gamma   90.00
#
_symmetry.space_group_name_H-M   'P 1'
#
loop_
_entity.id
_entity.type
_entity.pdbx_description
1 polymer ?
#
loop_
_entity_poly.entity_id
_entity_poly.type
_entity_poly.pdbx_seq_one_letter_code
_entity_poly.pdbx_strand_id
1 'polypeptide(L)'
;RAALGAVELALRDSGILEDAQQRDKWRTIDGHIDLDWVGGPYAWEVVRELLHFAENPDTGTIEPGELLTGINALGELNAVWLDGVRVRFRPFRPIGLTPGRIAMWRHPDKDEQHGDAIGEQLA
;
A
#
# COMPACT_ATOMS: atom_id res chain seq x y z
N ARG A 1 -9.92 2.21 20.97
CA ARG A 1 -8.44 2.22 20.77
C ARG A 1 -8.10 3.44 19.92
N ALA A 2 -6.86 3.94 19.86
CA ALA A 2 -6.55 4.97 18.85
C ALA A 2 -6.37 4.26 17.50
N ALA A 3 -7.25 4.52 16.52
CA ALA A 3 -7.27 3.83 15.22
C ALA A 3 -5.89 3.74 14.54
N LEU A 4 -5.12 4.84 14.57
CA LEU A 4 -3.76 4.86 14.04
C LEU A 4 -2.85 3.84 14.72
N GLY A 5 -2.90 3.72 16.05
CA GLY A 5 -2.03 2.81 16.79
C GLY A 5 -2.33 1.35 16.49
N ALA A 6 -3.59 1.00 16.21
CA ALA A 6 -3.97 -0.34 15.77
C ALA A 6 -3.43 -0.63 14.36
N VAL A 7 -3.60 0.31 13.42
CA VAL A 7 -3.06 0.19 12.06
C VAL A 7 -1.53 0.10 12.08
N GLU A 8 -0.83 0.93 12.85
CA GLU A 8 0.63 0.89 12.95
C GLU A 8 1.15 -0.43 13.54
N LEU A 9 0.44 -1.00 14.52
CA LEU A 9 0.80 -2.29 15.10
C LEU A 9 0.60 -3.41 14.07
N ALA A 10 -0.53 -3.43 13.35
CA ALA A 10 -0.77 -4.40 12.28
C ALA A 10 0.27 -4.29 11.14
N LEU A 11 0.65 -3.06 10.75
CA LEU A 11 1.72 -2.83 9.77
C LEU A 11 3.09 -3.31 10.25
N ARG A 12 3.35 -3.23 11.55
CA ARG A 12 4.58 -3.72 12.14
C ARG A 12 4.61 -5.25 12.17
N ASP A 13 3.51 -5.86 12.57
CA ASP A 13 3.42 -7.32 12.74
C ASP A 13 3.38 -8.06 11.40
N SER A 14 2.79 -7.46 10.36
CA SER A 14 2.81 -8.00 8.99
C SER A 14 4.18 -7.89 8.29
N GLY A 15 5.08 -7.04 8.78
CA GLY A 15 6.39 -6.81 8.13
C GLY A 15 6.34 -6.12 6.76
N ILE A 16 5.15 -5.76 6.25
CA ILE A 16 4.97 -5.29 4.86
C ILE A 16 5.70 -3.99 4.52
N LEU A 17 6.05 -3.20 5.54
CA LEU A 17 6.82 -1.95 5.42
C LEU A 17 8.25 -2.04 5.98
N GLU A 18 8.81 -3.25 6.15
CA GLU A 18 10.17 -3.43 6.69
C GLU A 18 11.26 -2.79 5.81
N ASP A 19 11.14 -2.93 4.49
CA ASP A 19 12.10 -2.35 3.53
C ASP A 19 11.77 -0.90 3.14
N ALA A 20 10.67 -0.34 3.65
CA ALA A 20 10.23 0.99 3.30
C ALA A 20 11.09 2.06 4.00
N GLN A 21 11.60 3.01 3.22
CA GLN A 21 12.48 4.08 3.72
C GLN A 21 11.68 5.35 3.99
N GLN A 22 12.25 6.25 4.80
CA GLN A 22 11.69 7.60 5.06
C GLN A 22 10.18 7.56 5.38
N ARG A 23 9.79 6.62 6.24
CA ARG A 23 8.42 6.50 6.69
C ARG A 23 8.05 7.72 7.52
N ASP A 24 7.00 8.42 7.13
CA ASP A 24 6.50 9.58 7.85
C ASP A 24 4.97 9.50 7.97
N LYS A 25 4.43 10.19 8.98
CA LYS A 25 3.01 10.23 9.26
C LYS A 25 2.58 11.62 9.66
N TRP A 26 1.46 12.07 9.09
CA TRP A 26 0.89 13.34 9.47
C TRP A 26 -0.63 13.36 9.38
N ARG A 27 -1.23 14.23 10.19
CA ARG A 27 -2.67 14.44 10.20
C ARG A 27 -3.02 15.57 9.24
N THR A 28 -3.99 15.35 8.37
CA THR A 28 -4.49 16.37 7.44
C THR A 28 -5.51 17.28 8.14
N ILE A 29 -5.77 18.45 7.54
CA ILE A 29 -6.79 19.38 8.02
C ILE A 29 -8.20 18.76 7.99
N ASP A 30 -8.45 17.84 7.05
CA ASP A 30 -9.71 17.10 6.90
C ASP A 30 -9.85 15.95 7.93
N GLY A 31 -8.90 15.83 8.87
CA GLY A 31 -8.97 14.90 9.99
C GLY A 31 -8.49 13.47 9.68
N HIS A 32 -8.10 13.18 8.44
CA HIS A 32 -7.49 11.91 8.05
C HIS A 32 -6.00 11.87 8.43
N ILE A 33 -5.43 10.67 8.40
CA ILE A 33 -4.01 10.44 8.66
C ILE A 33 -3.38 9.94 7.37
N ASP A 34 -2.29 10.56 6.96
CA ASP A 34 -1.48 10.10 5.83
C ASP A 34 -0.25 9.37 6.36
N LEU A 35 0.02 8.20 5.79
CA LEU A 35 1.23 7.40 5.98
C LEU A 35 1.99 7.35 4.66
N ASP A 36 3.20 7.91 4.68
CA ASP A 36 4.02 8.11 3.51
C ASP A 36 5.33 7.33 3.65
N TRP A 37 5.86 6.83 2.53
CA TRP A 37 7.15 6.14 2.50
C TRP A 37 7.82 6.17 1.12
N VAL A 38 9.14 5.98 1.12
CA VAL A 38 10.01 5.89 -0.06
C VAL A 38 10.47 4.46 -0.27
N GLY A 39 10.18 3.91 -1.45
CA GLY A 39 10.54 2.52 -1.75
C GLY A 39 9.78 1.54 -0.86
N GLY A 40 9.51 0.35 -1.35
CA GLY A 40 8.56 -0.57 -0.70
C GLY A 40 7.18 -0.52 -1.36
N PRO A 41 6.20 -1.23 -0.78
CA PRO A 41 4.97 -1.68 -1.45
C PRO A 41 4.12 -0.53 -2.00
N TYR A 42 3.30 -0.84 -2.99
CA TYR A 42 2.20 0.01 -3.43
C TYR A 42 1.14 0.11 -2.33
N ALA A 43 0.36 1.19 -2.36
CA ALA A 43 -0.69 1.43 -1.36
C ALA A 43 -1.71 0.28 -1.31
N TRP A 44 -2.08 -0.29 -2.46
CA TRP A 44 -3.03 -1.39 -2.54
C TRP A 44 -2.50 -2.69 -1.93
N GLU A 45 -1.18 -2.93 -2.00
CA GLU A 45 -0.54 -4.11 -1.37
C GLU A 45 -0.63 -4.00 0.14
N VAL A 46 -0.34 -2.81 0.69
CA VAL A 46 -0.48 -2.53 2.12
C VAL A 46 -1.92 -2.68 2.60
N VAL A 47 -2.89 -2.17 1.83
CA VAL A 47 -4.31 -2.33 2.20
C VAL A 47 -4.71 -3.80 2.20
N ARG A 48 -4.31 -4.58 1.18
CA ARG A 48 -4.59 -6.01 1.12
C ARG A 48 -3.99 -6.77 2.29
N GLU A 49 -2.74 -6.48 2.63
CA GLU A 49 -2.07 -7.12 3.76
C GLU A 49 -2.78 -6.81 5.09
N LEU A 50 -3.21 -5.57 5.29
CA LEU A 50 -3.96 -5.19 6.49
C LEU A 50 -5.32 -5.89 6.59
N LEU A 51 -6.03 -6.06 5.46
CA LEU A 51 -7.27 -6.83 5.44
C LEU A 51 -7.01 -8.29 5.77
N HIS A 52 -6.00 -8.89 5.14
CA HIS A 52 -5.60 -10.26 5.43
C HIS A 52 -5.24 -10.42 6.92
N PHE A 53 -4.44 -9.52 7.46
CA PHE A 53 -4.05 -9.51 8.87
C PHE A 53 -5.26 -9.41 9.81
N ALA A 54 -6.27 -8.58 9.48
CA ALA A 54 -7.49 -8.43 10.27
C ALA A 54 -8.45 -9.63 10.18
N GLU A 55 -8.40 -10.40 9.09
CA GLU A 55 -9.16 -11.65 8.95
C GLU A 55 -8.55 -12.80 9.78
N ASN A 56 -7.31 -12.66 10.23
CA ASN A 56 -6.62 -13.67 11.02
C ASN A 56 -6.90 -13.49 12.54
N PRO A 57 -7.49 -14.51 13.22
CA PRO A 57 -7.98 -14.37 14.60
C PRO A 57 -6.89 -14.25 15.67
N ASP A 58 -5.65 -14.62 15.37
CA ASP A 58 -4.56 -14.67 16.36
C ASP A 58 -3.86 -13.31 16.58
N THR A 59 -4.24 -12.28 15.82
CA THR A 59 -3.47 -11.01 15.79
C THR A 59 -3.85 -10.01 16.89
N GLY A 60 -5.07 -10.12 17.47
CA GLY A 60 -5.57 -9.30 18.59
C GLY A 60 -5.51 -7.77 18.41
N THR A 61 -5.15 -7.30 17.21
CA THR A 61 -4.81 -5.90 16.96
C THR A 61 -5.92 -5.16 16.24
N ILE A 62 -6.61 -5.86 15.34
CA ILE A 62 -7.77 -5.39 14.58
C ILE A 62 -8.73 -6.58 14.51
N GLU A 63 -10.00 -6.40 14.86
CA GLU A 63 -10.98 -7.49 14.77
C GLU A 63 -11.48 -7.67 13.32
N PRO A 64 -11.86 -8.90 12.93
CA PRO A 64 -12.45 -9.15 11.62
C PRO A 64 -13.66 -8.25 11.35
N GLY A 65 -13.63 -7.53 10.22
CA GLY A 65 -14.70 -6.62 9.80
C GLY A 65 -14.61 -5.19 10.34
N GLU A 66 -13.65 -4.87 11.22
CA GLU A 66 -13.44 -3.49 11.68
C GLU A 66 -12.80 -2.59 10.62
N LEU A 67 -11.99 -3.15 9.72
CA LEU A 67 -11.38 -2.41 8.61
C LEU A 67 -12.32 -2.32 7.42
N LEU A 68 -12.59 -1.09 6.99
CA LEU A 68 -13.23 -0.82 5.70
C LEU A 68 -12.20 -0.26 4.72
N THR A 69 -12.31 -0.61 3.46
CA THR A 69 -11.42 -0.09 2.42
C THR A 69 -11.78 1.33 2.03
N GLY A 70 -10.75 2.10 1.66
CA GLY A 70 -10.89 3.43 1.10
C GLY A 70 -10.23 3.50 -0.28
N ILE A 71 -10.98 4.09 -1.22
CA ILE A 71 -10.56 4.27 -2.61
C ILE A 71 -10.32 5.77 -2.86
N ASN A 72 -9.33 6.11 -3.70
CA ASN A 72 -9.06 7.49 -4.10
C ASN A 72 -9.94 7.94 -5.28
N ALA A 73 -9.79 9.19 -5.71
CA ALA A 73 -10.57 9.74 -6.83
C ALA A 73 -10.28 9.06 -8.18
N LEU A 74 -9.16 8.31 -8.29
CA LEU A 74 -8.76 7.56 -9.48
C LEU A 74 -9.26 6.11 -9.45
N GLY A 75 -10.00 5.69 -8.42
CA GLY A 75 -10.45 4.31 -8.28
C GLY A 75 -9.43 3.35 -7.66
N GLU A 76 -8.33 3.86 -7.12
CA GLU A 76 -7.25 3.04 -6.55
C GLU A 76 -7.46 2.79 -5.05
N LEU A 77 -7.25 1.54 -4.64
CA LEU A 77 -7.26 1.13 -3.24
C LEU A 77 -6.05 1.72 -2.51
N ASN A 78 -6.27 2.67 -1.62
CA ASN A 78 -5.16 3.40 -1.00
C ASN A 78 -5.39 3.81 0.45
N ALA A 79 -6.46 3.36 1.08
CA ALA A 79 -6.77 3.74 2.44
C ALA A 79 -7.53 2.64 3.16
N VAL A 80 -7.55 2.74 4.48
CA VAL A 80 -8.47 2.00 5.35
C VAL A 80 -9.21 2.97 6.27
N TRP A 81 -10.37 2.54 6.73
CA TRP A 81 -11.13 3.16 7.81
C TRP A 81 -11.17 2.24 9.00
N LEU A 82 -10.93 2.80 10.19
CA LEU A 82 -11.05 2.11 11.47
C LEU A 82 -11.58 3.11 12.51
N ASP A 83 -12.62 2.76 13.25
CA ASP A 83 -13.27 3.63 14.25
C ASP A 83 -13.60 5.04 13.73
N GLY A 84 -14.04 5.14 12.46
CA GLY A 84 -14.35 6.43 11.82
C GLY A 84 -13.13 7.28 11.42
N VAL A 85 -11.91 6.78 11.62
CA VAL A 85 -10.67 7.43 11.20
C VAL A 85 -10.20 6.83 9.89
N ARG A 86 -9.94 7.68 8.88
CA ARG A 86 -9.32 7.28 7.63
C ARG A 86 -7.80 7.35 7.74
N VAL A 87 -7.12 6.27 7.41
CA VAL A 87 -5.67 6.21 7.22
C VAL A 87 -5.41 6.03 5.72
N ARG A 88 -4.74 6.99 5.08
CA ARG A 88 -4.36 6.94 3.66
C ARG A 88 -2.89 6.56 3.54
N PHE A 89 -2.61 5.73 2.55
CA PHE A 89 -1.30 5.20 2.23
C PHE A 89 -0.78 5.88 0.97
N ARG A 90 0.39 6.51 1.07
CA ARG A 90 0.99 7.30 -0.01
C ARG A 90 2.46 6.92 -0.21
N PRO A 91 2.72 5.79 -0.87
CA PRO A 91 4.06 5.52 -1.38
C PRO A 91 4.43 6.62 -2.36
N PHE A 92 5.59 7.24 -2.17
CA PHE A 92 6.12 8.18 -3.15
C PHE A 92 7.41 7.64 -3.76
N ARG A 93 7.53 7.84 -5.08
CA ARG A 93 8.68 7.39 -5.86
C ARG A 93 9.44 8.62 -6.35
N PRO A 94 10.57 8.97 -5.74
CA PRO A 94 11.39 10.08 -6.22
C PRO A 94 11.85 9.79 -7.66
N ILE A 95 11.49 10.67 -8.59
CA ILE A 95 11.97 10.61 -9.97
C ILE A 95 13.49 10.88 -9.94
N GLY A 96 14.31 9.95 -10.46
CA GLY A 96 15.76 10.11 -10.57
C GLY A 96 16.62 9.25 -9.65
N LEU A 97 16.05 8.41 -8.78
CA LEU A 97 16.82 7.35 -8.10
C LEU A 97 17.15 6.24 -9.11
N THR A 98 18.43 5.88 -9.21
CA THR A 98 18.97 5.01 -10.26
C THR A 98 18.29 3.63 -10.27
N PRO A 99 18.01 3.05 -11.46
CA PRO A 99 17.32 1.75 -11.60
C PRO A 99 17.92 0.58 -10.80
N GLY A 100 19.20 0.64 -10.42
CA GLY A 100 19.89 -0.39 -9.64
C GLY A 100 19.39 -0.57 -8.20
N ARG A 101 18.65 0.40 -7.63
CA ARG A 101 17.90 0.23 -6.37
C ARG A 101 16.40 -0.04 -6.58
N ILE A 102 15.95 -0.01 -7.84
CA ILE A 102 14.58 -0.32 -8.28
C ILE A 102 14.48 -1.81 -8.72
N ALA A 103 15.57 -2.59 -8.60
CA ALA A 103 15.62 -3.98 -9.08
C ALA A 103 14.79 -5.01 -8.28
N MET A 104 14.09 -4.62 -7.20
CA MET A 104 13.03 -5.46 -6.59
C MET A 104 11.65 -5.25 -7.22
N TRP A 105 11.55 -4.46 -8.28
CA TRP A 105 10.27 -4.06 -8.89
C TRP A 105 10.10 -4.69 -10.27
N ARG A 106 9.80 -6.00 -10.31
CA ARG A 106 9.08 -6.64 -11.42
C ARG A 106 7.95 -7.49 -10.85
N HIS A 107 6.74 -7.23 -11.33
CA HIS A 107 5.64 -8.17 -11.23
C HIS A 107 5.82 -9.14 -12.41
N PRO A 108 6.00 -10.46 -12.20
CA PRO A 108 6.15 -11.40 -13.31
C PRO A 108 4.92 -11.45 -14.22
N ASP A 109 3.72 -11.14 -13.71
CA ASP A 109 2.47 -11.40 -14.46
C ASP A 109 1.86 -10.21 -15.22
N LYS A 110 2.59 -9.10 -15.47
CA LYS A 110 2.03 -7.96 -16.23
C LYS A 110 2.79 -7.53 -17.48
N ASP A 111 3.89 -8.20 -17.82
CA ASP A 111 4.64 -7.91 -19.05
C ASP A 111 4.44 -8.93 -20.19
N GLU A 112 3.59 -9.96 -20.02
CA GLU A 112 3.38 -10.98 -21.07
C GLU A 112 2.25 -10.69 -22.08
N GLN A 113 1.61 -9.52 -22.04
CA GLN A 113 0.65 -9.15 -23.10
C GLN A 113 0.77 -7.68 -23.49
N HIS A 114 1.87 -7.29 -24.13
CA HIS A 114 1.91 -6.20 -25.13
C HIS A 114 3.26 -6.23 -25.87
N GLY A 115 3.61 -7.38 -26.47
CA GLY A 115 4.92 -7.59 -27.07
C GLY A 115 4.95 -8.11 -28.51
N ASP A 116 3.87 -8.71 -29.05
CA ASP A 116 3.91 -9.32 -30.39
C ASP A 116 2.62 -9.03 -31.17
N ALA A 117 2.52 -7.85 -31.79
CA ALA A 117 1.53 -7.59 -32.84
C ALA A 117 1.92 -6.45 -33.81
N ILE A 118 3.20 -6.09 -33.94
CA ILE A 118 3.64 -5.13 -34.96
C ILE A 118 4.98 -5.59 -35.55
N GLY A 119 4.95 -6.72 -36.26
CA GLY A 119 6.16 -7.30 -36.83
C GLY A 119 5.90 -8.25 -38.00
N GLU A 120 4.80 -8.10 -38.73
CA GLU A 120 4.60 -8.88 -39.97
C GLU A 120 3.65 -8.17 -40.94
N GLN A 121 4.09 -7.00 -41.43
CA GLN A 121 3.62 -6.44 -42.69
C GLN A 121 4.73 -5.49 -43.15
N LEU A 122 5.55 -5.98 -44.09
CA LEU A 122 6.55 -5.32 -44.94
C LEU A 122 7.84 -6.16 -45.01
N ALA A 123 7.75 -7.32 -45.67
CA ALA A 123 8.84 -7.96 -46.39
C ALA A 123 8.24 -8.77 -47.56
#